data_AF-A0A1D6JX42-F1
#
_entry.id   AF-A0A1D6JX42-F1
#
_cell.length_a   1.000
_cell.length_b   1.000
_cell.length_c   1.000
_cell.angle_alpha   90.00
_cell.angle_beta   90.00
_cell.angle_gamma   90.00
#
_symmetry.space_group_name_H-M   'P 1'
#
loop_
_entity.id
_entity.type
_entity.pdbx_description
1 polymer ?
#
loop_
_entity_poly.entity_id
_entity_poly.type
_entity_poly.pdbx_seq_one_letter_code
_entity_poly.pdbx_strand_id
1 'polypeptide(L)'
;MMAVRGGEAVSVALLFSLVFFCARFLLDLLVYKPLAVYLFNTKASKLMSDEARQAKIVKFSESIWKLTYYASVQAWVLMIIKQEPWSLDMVQYFDGWPNQPIVSSLMLFYMCQCGFYIYSIGALVAWETRRKDFAVMMSHHVITSTLIGVSYLTG
;
A
#
# COMPACT_ATOMS: atom_id res chain seq x y z
N MET A 1 -10.51 -24.79 5.89
CA MET A 1 -9.34 -23.98 6.28
C MET A 1 -8.29 -24.14 5.19
N MET A 2 -8.23 -23.20 4.25
CA MET A 2 -7.19 -23.23 3.20
C MET A 2 -5.89 -22.76 3.84
N ALA A 3 -5.07 -23.70 4.30
CA ALA A 3 -3.65 -23.46 4.51
C ALA A 3 -3.05 -23.19 3.13
N VAL A 4 -3.05 -21.91 2.74
CA VAL A 4 -2.24 -21.44 1.62
C VAL A 4 -0.82 -21.90 1.93
N ARG A 5 -0.22 -22.73 1.06
CA ARG A 5 1.16 -23.18 1.26
C ARG A 5 2.07 -21.97 1.10
N GLY A 6 3.24 -21.97 1.75
CA GLY A 6 4.24 -20.88 1.67
C GLY A 6 4.40 -20.25 0.27
N GLY A 7 4.50 -21.08 -0.77
CA GLY A 7 4.63 -20.63 -2.16
C GLY A 7 3.39 -19.97 -2.77
N GLU A 8 2.19 -20.37 -2.36
CA GLU A 8 0.93 -19.78 -2.81
C GLU A 8 0.77 -18.36 -2.27
N ALA A 9 1.14 -18.13 -1.00
CA ALA A 9 1.08 -16.81 -0.38
C ALA A 9 2.05 -15.82 -1.01
N VAL A 10 3.28 -16.26 -1.29
CA VAL A 10 4.25 -15.44 -2.04
C VAL A 10 3.69 -15.08 -3.42
N SER A 11 3.08 -16.04 -4.11
CA SER A 11 2.47 -15.81 -5.43
C SER A 11 1.34 -14.79 -5.36
N VAL A 12 0.48 -14.88 -4.34
CA VAL A 12 -0.61 -13.91 -4.10
C VAL A 12 -0.06 -12.52 -3.78
N ALA A 13 0.98 -12.40 -2.95
CA ALA A 13 1.61 -11.11 -2.65
C ALA A 13 2.25 -10.48 -3.89
N LEU A 14 2.93 -11.28 -4.72
CA LEU A 14 3.50 -10.81 -6.00
C LEU A 14 2.40 -10.39 -6.98
N LEU A 15 1.28 -11.12 -7.04
CA LEU A 15 0.11 -10.71 -7.83
C LEU A 15 -0.41 -9.35 -7.35
N PHE A 16 -0.58 -9.14 -6.05
CA PHE A 16 -0.96 -7.84 -5.51
C PHE A 16 0.03 -6.74 -5.87
N SER A 17 1.33 -7.01 -5.80
CA SER A 17 2.37 -6.05 -6.23
C SER A 17 2.18 -5.62 -7.69
N LEU A 18 1.93 -6.57 -8.59
CA LEU A 18 1.64 -6.28 -10.00
C LEU A 18 0.34 -5.50 -10.17
N VAL A 19 -0.71 -5.87 -9.43
CA VAL A 19 -1.99 -5.16 -9.43
C VAL A 19 -1.81 -3.71 -8.99
N PHE A 20 -1.04 -3.44 -7.94
CA PHE A 20 -0.77 -2.07 -7.49
C PHE A 20 0.03 -1.27 -8.51
N PHE A 21 1.00 -1.90 -9.17
CA PHE A 21 1.74 -1.28 -10.27
C PHE A 21 0.81 -0.86 -11.41
N CYS A 22 -0.02 -1.80 -11.89
CA CYS A 22 -0.98 -1.54 -12.95
C CYS A 22 -2.03 -0.50 -12.53
N ALA A 23 -2.56 -0.59 -11.31
CA ALA A 23 -3.52 0.35 -10.77
C ALA A 23 -2.94 1.76 -10.67
N ARG A 24 -1.73 1.92 -10.12
CA ARG A 24 -1.00 3.19 -10.09
C ARG A 24 -0.87 3.76 -11.50
N PHE A 25 -0.39 2.96 -12.45
CA PHE A 25 -0.16 3.42 -13.81
C PHE A 25 -1.46 3.89 -14.49
N LEU A 26 -2.53 3.08 -14.39
CA LEU A 26 -3.83 3.39 -14.97
C LEU A 26 -4.47 4.60 -14.30
N LEU A 27 -4.44 4.70 -12.97
CA LEU A 27 -4.99 5.84 -12.25
C LEU A 27 -4.18 7.12 -12.50
N ASP A 28 -2.85 7.04 -12.57
CA ASP A 28 -2.00 8.18 -12.96
C ASP A 28 -2.39 8.70 -14.35
N LEU A 29 -2.58 7.78 -15.31
CA LEU A 29 -2.89 8.12 -16.69
C LEU A 29 -4.31 8.69 -16.85
N LEU A 30 -5.30 8.01 -16.26
CA LEU A 30 -6.72 8.27 -16.50
C LEU A 30 -7.31 9.32 -15.57
N VAL A 31 -6.79 9.43 -14.33
CA VAL A 31 -7.44 10.21 -13.27
C VAL A 31 -6.49 11.25 -12.69
N TYR A 32 -5.35 10.85 -12.12
CA TYR A 32 -4.56 11.74 -11.28
C TYR A 32 -3.85 12.84 -12.06
N LYS A 33 -3.21 12.53 -13.19
CA LYS A 33 -2.55 13.57 -14.01
C LYS A 33 -3.57 14.51 -14.66
N PRO A 34 -4.67 14.04 -15.30
CA PRO A 34 -5.72 14.93 -15.80
C PRO A 34 -6.29 15.84 -14.71
N LEU A 35 -6.59 15.27 -13.54
CA LEU A 35 -7.09 16.02 -12.39
C LEU A 35 -6.07 17.07 -11.91
N ALA A 36 -4.79 16.71 -11.82
CA ALA A 36 -3.73 17.63 -11.44
C ALA A 36 -3.63 18.81 -12.43
N VAL A 37 -3.62 18.53 -13.73
CA VAL A 37 -3.56 19.57 -14.78
C VAL A 37 -4.77 20.49 -14.69
N TYR A 38 -5.97 19.93 -14.51
CA TYR A 38 -7.19 20.71 -14.33
C TYR A 38 -7.10 21.64 -13.11
N LEU A 39 -6.71 21.11 -11.94
CA LEU A 39 -6.58 21.88 -10.71
C LEU A 39 -5.48 22.95 -10.78
N PHE A 40 -4.39 22.67 -11.48
CA PHE A 40 -3.28 23.59 -11.67
C PHE A 40 -3.39 24.41 -12.97
N ASN A 41 -4.56 24.53 -13.60
CA ASN A 41 -4.79 25.44 -14.73
C ASN A 41 -5.19 26.86 -14.27
N THR A 42 -4.58 27.34 -13.19
CA THR A 42 -4.86 28.67 -12.62
C THR A 42 -3.93 29.75 -13.19
N LYS A 43 -4.33 31.03 -13.12
CA LYS A 43 -3.46 32.16 -13.54
C LYS A 43 -2.10 32.14 -12.82
N ALA A 44 -2.09 31.82 -11.53
CA ALA A 44 -0.86 31.70 -10.74
C ALA A 44 0.05 30.56 -11.23
N SER A 45 -0.52 29.43 -11.62
CA SER A 45 0.24 28.30 -12.19
C SER A 45 0.79 28.59 -13.60
N LYS A 46 0.08 29.41 -14.39
CA LYS A 46 0.56 29.87 -15.71
C LYS A 46 1.73 30.85 -15.64
N LEU A 47 1.91 31.51 -14.49
CA LEU A 47 3.06 32.39 -14.23
C LEU A 47 4.31 31.63 -13.76
N MET A 48 4.17 30.33 -13.42
CA MET A 48 5.29 29.48 -13.03
C MET A 48 6.04 28.98 -14.26
N SER A 49 7.33 28.63 -14.09
CA SER A 49 8.05 27.89 -15.11
C SER A 49 7.41 26.52 -15.35
N ASP A 50 7.60 25.98 -16.55
CA ASP A 50 7.04 24.68 -16.93
C ASP A 50 7.57 23.55 -16.03
N GLU A 51 8.84 23.62 -15.60
CA GLU A 51 9.45 22.65 -14.68
C GLU A 51 8.78 22.69 -13.30
N ALA A 52 8.54 23.90 -12.78
CA ALA A 52 7.92 24.08 -11.48
C ALA A 52 6.45 23.61 -11.49
N ARG A 53 5.74 23.83 -12.60
CA ARG A 53 4.38 23.31 -12.80
C ARG A 53 4.37 21.79 -12.90
N GLN A 54 5.28 21.21 -13.68
CA GLN A 54 5.39 19.75 -13.83
C GLN A 54 5.73 19.06 -12.50
N ALA A 55 6.65 19.64 -11.71
CA ALA A 55 6.98 19.13 -10.39
C ALA A 55 5.77 19.15 -9.43
N LYS A 56 4.90 20.16 -9.50
CA LYS A 56 3.65 20.20 -8.73
C LYS A 56 2.68 19.10 -9.15
N ILE A 57 2.52 18.88 -10.46
CA ILE A 57 1.67 17.81 -10.99
C ILE A 57 2.15 16.45 -10.50
N VAL A 58 3.44 16.15 -10.62
CA VAL A 58 4.03 14.88 -10.16
C VAL A 58 3.80 14.68 -8.66
N LYS A 59 4.12 15.69 -7.83
CA LYS A 59 3.91 15.61 -6.38
C LYS A 59 2.45 15.42 -6.00
N PHE A 60 1.53 16.07 -6.71
CA PHE A 60 0.10 15.88 -6.50
C PHE A 60 -0.32 14.45 -6.84
N SER A 61 0.08 13.93 -8.01
CA SER A 61 -0.20 12.55 -8.43
C SER A 61 0.35 11.52 -7.43
N GLU A 62 1.57 11.70 -6.94
CA GLU A 62 2.13 10.86 -5.88
C GLU A 62 1.31 10.92 -4.57
N SER A 63 0.86 12.11 -4.19
CA SER A 63 0.12 12.33 -2.94
C SER A 63 -1.29 11.75 -2.99
N ILE A 64 -1.99 11.91 -4.12
CA ILE A 64 -3.35 11.38 -4.29
C ILE A 64 -3.34 9.86 -4.43
N TRP A 65 -2.32 9.26 -5.05
CA TRP A 65 -2.13 7.81 -5.04
C TRP A 65 -2.00 7.27 -3.61
N LYS A 66 -1.13 7.88 -2.80
CA LYS A 66 -0.93 7.50 -1.39
C LYS A 66 -2.22 7.66 -0.60
N LEU A 67 -2.92 8.79 -0.76
CA LEU A 67 -4.20 9.02 -0.11
C LEU A 67 -5.24 7.94 -0.48
N THR A 68 -5.38 7.65 -1.79
CA THR A 68 -6.31 6.64 -2.29
C THR A 68 -6.01 5.28 -1.67
N TYR A 69 -4.75 4.84 -1.74
CA TYR A 69 -4.33 3.56 -1.18
C TYR A 69 -4.60 3.47 0.32
N TYR A 70 -4.10 4.43 1.11
CA TYR A 70 -4.22 4.37 2.56
C TYR A 70 -5.68 4.47 3.02
N ALA A 71 -6.50 5.30 2.36
CA ALA A 71 -7.93 5.38 2.66
C ALA A 71 -8.65 4.06 2.37
N SER A 72 -8.39 3.44 1.21
CA SER A 72 -9.00 2.15 0.84
C SER A 72 -8.61 1.02 1.78
N VAL A 73 -7.32 0.88 2.10
CA VAL A 73 -6.81 -0.17 3.00
C VAL A 73 -7.32 0.04 4.43
N GLN A 74 -7.35 1.29 4.91
CA GLN A 74 -7.88 1.62 6.22
C GLN A 74 -9.37 1.30 6.33
N ALA A 75 -10.17 1.62 5.30
CA ALA A 75 -11.58 1.25 5.27
C ALA A 75 -11.76 -0.28 5.25
N TRP A 76 -10.96 -0.99 4.46
CA TRP A 76 -11.05 -2.44 4.35
C TRP A 76 -10.71 -3.15 5.66
N VAL A 77 -9.62 -2.78 6.32
CA VAL A 77 -9.24 -3.42 7.59
C VAL A 77 -10.26 -3.17 8.70
N LEU A 78 -10.86 -1.98 8.75
CA LEU A 78 -11.93 -1.68 9.71
C LEU A 78 -13.17 -2.53 9.46
N MET A 79 -13.52 -2.80 8.20
CA MET A 79 -14.62 -3.70 7.86
C MET A 79 -14.34 -5.15 8.26
N ILE A 80 -13.09 -5.61 8.17
CA ILE A 80 -12.67 -6.94 8.62
C ILE A 80 -12.75 -7.01 10.14
N ILE A 81 -12.07 -6.10 10.84
CA ILE A 81 -11.97 -6.10 12.30
C ILE A 81 -13.36 -6.02 12.94
N LYS A 82 -14.29 -5.22 12.40
CA LYS A 82 -15.65 -5.10 12.97
C LYS A 82 -16.43 -6.42 13.04
N GLN A 83 -16.07 -7.42 12.24
CA GLN A 83 -16.72 -8.74 12.23
C GLN A 83 -16.13 -9.68 13.28
N GLU A 84 -14.97 -9.34 13.83
CA GLU A 84 -14.22 -10.21 14.72
C GLU A 84 -14.62 -10.00 16.19
N PRO A 85 -14.81 -11.09 16.95
CA PRO A 85 -15.29 -11.02 18.33
C PRO A 85 -14.27 -10.37 19.27
N TRP A 86 -12.98 -10.49 18.95
CA TRP A 86 -11.91 -9.82 19.68
C TRP A 86 -11.87 -8.32 19.43
N SER A 87 -12.51 -7.75 18.41
CA SER A 87 -12.31 -6.34 18.03
C SER A 87 -12.52 -5.29 19.14
N LEU A 88 -13.44 -5.55 20.07
CA LEU A 88 -13.76 -4.67 21.20
C LEU A 88 -13.48 -5.29 22.57
N ASP A 89 -12.96 -6.52 22.60
CA ASP A 89 -12.67 -7.26 23.83
C ASP A 89 -11.20 -7.68 23.87
N MET A 90 -10.41 -6.92 24.64
CA MET A 90 -8.98 -7.15 24.78
C MET A 90 -8.65 -8.50 25.43
N VAL A 91 -9.59 -9.11 26.17
CA VAL A 91 -9.38 -10.42 26.80
C VAL A 91 -9.24 -11.50 25.72
N GLN A 92 -9.93 -11.34 24.60
CA GLN A 92 -9.92 -12.31 23.50
C GLN A 92 -8.69 -12.16 22.57
N TYR A 93 -7.88 -11.10 22.71
CA TYR A 93 -6.72 -10.88 21.83
C TYR A 93 -5.67 -11.98 21.96
N PHE A 94 -5.54 -12.57 23.16
CA PHE A 94 -4.56 -13.61 23.45
C PHE A 94 -5.21 -15.00 23.64
N ASP A 95 -6.52 -15.09 23.42
CA ASP A 95 -7.22 -16.37 23.53
C ASP A 95 -6.73 -17.32 22.42
N GLY A 96 -6.30 -18.52 22.81
CA GLY A 96 -5.71 -19.50 21.89
C GLY A 96 -4.27 -19.21 21.42
N TRP A 97 -3.57 -18.21 21.97
CA TRP A 97 -2.15 -17.97 21.65
C TRP A 97 -1.26 -19.17 22.07
N PRO A 98 -0.25 -19.57 21.27
CA PRO A 98 0.20 -18.96 20.00
C PRO A 98 -0.54 -19.42 18.74
N ASN A 99 -1.41 -20.43 18.82
CA ASN A 99 -2.01 -21.10 17.67
C ASN A 99 -3.39 -20.53 17.31
N GLN A 100 -3.49 -19.21 17.20
CA GLN A 100 -4.76 -18.55 16.93
C GLN A 100 -5.20 -18.77 15.48
N PRO A 101 -6.48 -19.13 15.23
CA PRO A 101 -6.96 -19.28 13.87
C PRO A 101 -7.04 -17.91 13.20
N ILE A 102 -6.20 -17.67 12.20
CA ILE A 102 -6.28 -16.45 11.37
C ILE A 102 -7.43 -16.60 10.38
N VAL A 103 -8.39 -15.68 10.44
CA VAL A 103 -9.49 -15.62 9.48
C VAL A 103 -8.96 -15.33 8.07
N SER A 104 -9.55 -15.98 7.05
CA SER A 104 -9.05 -15.91 5.68
C SER A 104 -9.07 -14.48 5.10
N SER A 105 -9.99 -13.63 5.55
CA SER A 105 -10.04 -12.20 5.21
C SER A 105 -8.82 -11.43 5.70
N LEU A 106 -8.38 -11.69 6.92
CA LEU A 106 -7.18 -11.08 7.51
C LEU A 106 -5.91 -11.62 6.82
N MET A 107 -5.88 -12.91 6.47
CA MET A 107 -4.78 -13.48 5.69
C MET A 107 -4.66 -12.83 4.30
N LEU A 108 -5.78 -12.61 3.61
CA LEU A 108 -5.79 -11.91 2.32
C LEU A 108 -5.32 -10.46 2.46
N PHE A 109 -5.78 -9.77 3.52
CA PHE A 109 -5.32 -8.42 3.85
C PHE A 109 -3.80 -8.38 4.10
N TYR A 110 -3.27 -9.39 4.79
CA TYR A 110 -1.84 -9.55 5.05
C TYR A 110 -1.04 -9.67 3.74
N MET A 111 -1.51 -10.50 2.80
CA MET A 111 -0.88 -10.66 1.48
C MET A 111 -0.97 -9.38 0.64
N CYS A 112 -2.10 -8.68 0.71
CA CYS A 112 -2.28 -7.39 0.06
C CYS A 112 -1.25 -6.36 0.56
N GLN A 113 -1.09 -6.25 1.88
CA GLN A 113 -0.14 -5.33 2.49
C GLN A 113 1.31 -5.69 2.10
N CYS A 114 1.66 -6.99 2.11
CA CYS A 114 2.95 -7.48 1.63
C CYS A 114 3.21 -7.05 0.18
N GLY A 115 2.24 -7.30 -0.70
CA GLY A 115 2.31 -6.93 -2.11
C GLY A 115 2.50 -5.43 -2.32
N PHE A 116 1.82 -4.58 -1.54
CA PHE A 116 2.04 -3.14 -1.59
C PHE A 116 3.45 -2.73 -1.15
N TYR A 117 4.01 -3.34 -0.11
CA TYR A 117 5.37 -3.04 0.32
C TYR A 117 6.40 -3.45 -0.74
N ILE A 118 6.24 -4.62 -1.37
CA ILE A 118 7.09 -5.08 -2.48
C ILE A 118 7.00 -4.10 -3.66
N TYR A 119 5.78 -3.76 -4.09
CA TYR A 119 5.54 -2.75 -5.12
C TYR A 119 6.23 -1.41 -4.78
N SER A 120 6.10 -0.96 -3.53
CA SER A 120 6.62 0.32 -3.07
C SER A 120 8.15 0.38 -3.11
N ILE A 121 8.87 -0.74 -2.91
CA ILE A 121 10.32 -0.79 -3.09
C ILE A 121 10.70 -0.41 -4.53
N GLY A 122 10.06 -1.04 -5.53
CA GLY A 122 10.27 -0.71 -6.94
C GLY A 122 9.85 0.73 -7.27
N ALA A 123 8.70 1.17 -6.75
CA ALA A 123 8.21 2.52 -6.96
C ALA A 123 9.16 3.58 -6.37
N LEU A 124 9.71 3.37 -5.17
CA LEU A 124 10.67 4.29 -4.55
C LEU A 124 11.94 4.45 -5.38
N VAL A 125 12.41 3.38 -6.02
CA VAL A 125 13.63 3.42 -6.85
C VAL A 125 13.36 4.08 -8.21
N ALA A 126 12.25 3.75 -8.86
CA ALA A 126 12.04 4.05 -10.28
C ALA A 126 10.95 5.09 -10.60
N TRP A 127 10.02 5.35 -9.70
CA TRP A 127 8.81 6.15 -9.98
C TRP A 127 8.66 7.37 -9.07
N GLU A 128 9.00 7.24 -7.79
CA GLU A 128 8.80 8.31 -6.83
C GLU A 128 9.95 9.31 -6.83
N THR A 129 9.60 10.57 -6.59
CA THR A 129 10.57 11.64 -6.40
C THR A 129 11.50 11.30 -5.23
N ARG A 130 12.81 11.25 -5.50
CA ARG A 130 13.81 10.97 -4.46
C ARG A 130 13.86 12.10 -3.44
N ARG A 131 13.50 11.79 -2.20
CA ARG A 131 13.51 12.70 -1.05
C ARG A 131 14.70 12.41 -0.14
N LYS A 132 15.04 13.34 0.77
CA LYS A 132 16.21 13.23 1.66
C LYS A 132 16.13 12.03 2.63
N ASP A 133 14.92 11.60 2.93
CA ASP A 133 14.56 10.45 3.77
C ASP A 133 14.49 9.11 3.00
N PHE A 134 14.93 9.07 1.73
CA PHE A 134 14.85 7.88 0.88
C PHE A 134 15.41 6.61 1.53
N ALA A 135 16.60 6.68 2.12
CA ALA A 135 17.25 5.50 2.70
C ALA A 135 16.49 4.95 3.91
N VAL A 136 15.89 5.83 4.71
CA VAL A 136 15.08 5.46 5.87
C VAL A 136 13.79 4.78 5.41
N MET A 137 13.08 5.38 4.44
CA MET A 137 11.87 4.79 3.88
C MET A 137 12.17 3.44 3.21
N MET A 138 13.21 3.36 2.37
CA MET A 138 13.60 2.10 1.73
C MET A 138 13.87 0.99 2.75
N SER A 139 14.66 1.29 3.79
CA SER A 139 14.92 0.35 4.89
C SER A 139 13.63 -0.09 5.58
N HIS A 140 12.71 0.84 5.85
CA HIS A 140 11.41 0.52 6.43
C HIS A 140 10.60 -0.44 5.56
N HIS A 141 10.53 -0.22 4.23
CA HIS A 141 9.82 -1.12 3.32
C HIS A 141 10.43 -2.53 3.29
N VAL A 142 11.77 -2.64 3.27
CA VAL A 142 12.47 -3.94 3.29
C VAL A 142 12.24 -4.67 4.62
N ILE A 143 12.43 -3.99 5.75
CA ILE A 143 12.23 -4.57 7.08
C ILE A 143 10.79 -5.03 7.25
N THR A 144 9.81 -4.20 6.88
CA THR A 144 8.39 -4.55 7.05
C THR A 144 7.99 -5.72 6.16
N SER A 145 8.45 -5.77 4.91
CA SER A 145 8.23 -6.93 4.03
C SER A 145 8.84 -8.21 4.61
N THR A 146 10.03 -8.11 5.21
CA THR A 146 10.71 -9.24 5.86
C THR A 146 9.94 -9.72 7.08
N LEU A 147 9.50 -8.80 7.96
CA LEU A 147 8.71 -9.14 9.14
C LEU A 147 7.39 -9.82 8.77
N ILE A 148 6.69 -9.32 7.75
CA ILE A 148 5.47 -9.93 7.22
C ILE A 148 5.75 -11.34 6.67
N GLY A 149 6.82 -11.48 5.88
CA GLY A 149 7.21 -12.78 5.33
C GLY A 149 7.57 -13.80 6.41
N VAL A 150 8.37 -13.40 7.40
CA VAL A 150 8.74 -14.28 8.53
C VAL A 150 7.51 -14.64 9.35
N SER A 151 6.67 -13.66 9.72
CA SER A 151 5.45 -13.91 10.49
C SER A 151 4.52 -14.92 9.84
N TYR A 152 4.44 -14.94 8.51
CA TYR A 152 3.64 -15.90 7.77
C TYR A 152 4.26 -17.30 7.69
N LEU A 153 5.59 -17.41 7.72
CA LEU A 153 6.29 -18.70 7.69
C LEU A 153 6.33 -19.36 9.07
N THR A 154 6.34 -18.56 10.14
CA THR A 154 6.49 -19.05 11.52
C THR A 154 5.18 -19.13 12.31
N GLY A 155 4.12 -18.47 11.84
CA GLY A 155 2.77 -18.53 12.42
C GLY A 155 1.86 -19.44 11.61
#